data_AF-A0A8J7VV33-F1
#
_entry.id   AF-A0A8J7VV33-F1
#
_cell.length_a   1.000
_cell.length_b   1.000
_cell.length_c   1.000
_cell.angle_alpha   90.00
_cell.angle_beta   90.00
_cell.angle_gamma   90.00
#
_symmetry.space_group_name_H-M   'P 1'
#
loop_
_entity.id
_entity.type
_entity.pdbx_description
1 polymer ?
#
loop_
_entity_poly.entity_id
_entity_poly.type
_entity_poly.pdbx_seq_one_letter_code
_entity_poly.pdbx_strand_id
1 'polypeptide(L)'
;MTSASPFADNHLADISAQADEMASALRTLKPKVQHRRTQLFSLLYPVIVELLENSITQKSILEMLEEKGLKLHPSRFKELMAAEAEKRRAQSHVVDEEEVA
;
A
#
# COMPACT_ATOMS: atom_id res chain seq x y z
N MET A 1 -0.85 51.99 -25.20
CA MET A 1 -1.97 51.72 -24.27
C MET A 1 -2.34 50.26 -24.43
N THR A 2 -1.76 49.39 -23.60
CA THR A 2 -1.86 47.93 -23.73
C THR A 2 -3.01 47.46 -22.84
N SER A 3 -4.19 47.23 -23.41
CA SER A 3 -5.28 46.60 -22.66
C SER A 3 -5.02 45.09 -22.60
N ALA A 4 -4.45 44.63 -21.49
CA ALA A 4 -4.42 43.21 -21.17
C ALA A 4 -5.86 42.74 -20.91
N SER A 5 -6.33 41.78 -21.70
CA SER A 5 -7.67 41.22 -21.59
C SER A 5 -7.87 40.54 -20.22
N PRO A 6 -8.83 40.97 -19.39
CA PRO A 6 -9.04 40.47 -18.02
C PRO A 6 -9.73 39.09 -17.94
N PHE A 7 -10.00 38.44 -19.08
CA PHE A 7 -10.82 37.22 -19.14
C PHE A 7 -10.02 35.92 -19.03
N ALA A 8 -8.70 35.94 -19.28
CA ALA A 8 -7.87 34.73 -19.20
C ALA A 8 -7.54 34.33 -17.75
N ASP A 9 -7.37 35.31 -16.85
CA ASP A 9 -6.99 35.09 -15.45
C ASP A 9 -8.10 34.40 -14.64
N ASN A 10 -9.36 34.62 -15.00
CA ASN A 10 -10.50 34.11 -14.23
C ASN A 10 -10.72 32.60 -14.43
N HIS A 11 -10.39 32.06 -15.61
CA HIS A 11 -10.55 30.63 -15.89
C HIS A 11 -9.46 29.78 -15.23
N LEU A 12 -8.23 30.29 -15.16
CA LEU A 12 -7.13 29.62 -14.48
C LEU A 12 -7.34 29.59 -12.96
N ALA A 13 -7.88 30.67 -12.39
CA ALA A 13 -8.26 30.75 -10.99
C ALA A 13 -9.38 29.75 -10.63
N ASP A 14 -10.38 29.60 -11.50
CA ASP A 14 -11.49 28.64 -11.33
C ASP A 14 -11.01 27.18 -11.40
N ILE A 15 -10.13 26.85 -12.36
CA ILE A 15 -9.52 25.52 -12.46
C ILE A 15 -8.65 25.23 -11.22
N SER A 16 -7.88 26.20 -10.74
CA SER A 16 -7.05 26.04 -9.54
C SER A 16 -7.91 25.81 -8.30
N ALA A 17 -9.00 26.57 -8.13
CA ALA A 17 -9.92 26.40 -7.01
C ALA A 17 -10.59 25.02 -7.04
N GLN A 18 -11.01 24.55 -8.22
CA GLN A 18 -11.56 23.20 -8.38
C GLN A 18 -10.53 22.12 -8.07
N ALA A 19 -9.28 22.30 -8.51
CA ALA A 19 -8.20 21.35 -8.20
C ALA A 19 -7.92 21.28 -6.69
N ASP A 20 -7.94 22.41 -5.98
CA ASP A 20 -7.73 22.46 -4.53
C ASP A 20 -8.89 21.84 -3.74
N GLU A 21 -10.13 22.05 -4.19
CA GLU A 21 -11.31 21.40 -3.62
C GLU A 21 -11.25 19.88 -3.82
N MET A 22 -10.95 19.44 -5.04
CA MET A 22 -10.77 18.02 -5.34
C MET A 22 -9.62 17.39 -4.55
N ALA A 23 -8.48 18.07 -4.45
CA ALA A 23 -7.35 17.61 -3.65
C ALA A 23 -7.71 17.49 -2.16
N SER A 24 -8.49 18.44 -1.64
CA SER A 24 -9.00 18.39 -0.27
C SER A 24 -9.94 17.20 -0.07
N ALA A 25 -10.87 16.96 -0.99
CA ALA A 25 -11.76 15.80 -0.96
C ALA A 25 -10.98 14.47 -1.01
N LEU A 26 -9.98 14.36 -1.89
CA LEU A 26 -9.12 13.18 -2.00
C LEU A 26 -8.34 12.91 -0.69
N ARG A 27 -7.87 13.95 -0.01
CA ARG A 27 -7.16 13.82 1.28
C ARG A 27 -8.07 13.31 2.41
N THR A 28 -9.39 13.46 2.31
CA THR A 28 -10.34 12.92 3.31
C THR A 28 -10.62 11.42 3.13
N LEU A 29 -10.23 10.84 1.98
CA LEU A 29 -10.45 9.43 1.71
C LEU A 29 -9.67 8.58 2.71
N LYS A 30 -10.39 7.82 3.53
CA LYS A 30 -9.77 6.89 4.48
C LYS A 30 -9.32 5.64 3.74
N PRO A 31 -8.11 5.12 4.04
CA PRO A 31 -7.71 3.82 3.55
C PRO A 31 -8.75 2.78 3.96
N LYS A 32 -9.19 1.94 3.02
CA LYS A 32 -10.09 0.84 3.34
C LYS A 32 -9.45 -0.01 4.44
N VAL A 33 -10.24 -0.45 5.41
CA VAL A 33 -9.78 -1.30 6.53
C VAL A 33 -9.00 -2.53 6.01
N GLN A 34 -9.39 -3.05 4.84
CA GLN A 34 -8.69 -4.13 4.16
C GLN A 34 -7.26 -3.77 3.75
N HIS A 35 -7.01 -2.54 3.29
CA HIS A 35 -5.67 -2.07 2.95
C HIS A 35 -4.77 -1.99 4.19
N ARG A 36 -5.31 -1.49 5.32
CA ARG A 36 -4.58 -1.47 6.60
C ARG A 36 -4.19 -2.87 7.07
N ARG A 37 -5.10 -3.86 6.94
CA ARG A 37 -4.80 -5.26 7.29
C ARG A 37 -3.70 -5.85 6.41
N THR A 38 -3.76 -5.59 5.10
CA THR A 38 -2.73 -6.06 4.17
C THR A 38 -1.39 -5.40 4.45
N GLN A 39 -1.34 -4.09 4.72
CA GLN A 39 -0.10 -3.40 5.12
C GLN A 39 0.49 -4.00 6.40
N LEU A 40 -0.34 -4.23 7.42
CA LEU A 40 0.12 -4.82 8.67
C LEU A 40 0.68 -6.23 8.44
N PHE A 41 0.04 -7.03 7.59
CA PHE A 41 0.54 -8.34 7.21
C PHE A 41 1.89 -8.25 6.46
N SER A 42 2.03 -7.33 5.50
CA SER A 42 3.30 -7.12 4.77
C SER A 42 4.46 -6.78 5.71
N LEU A 43 4.21 -5.97 6.74
CA LEU A 43 5.21 -5.64 7.76
C LEU A 43 5.59 -6.85 8.63
N LEU A 44 4.62 -7.71 8.92
CA LEU A 44 4.81 -8.92 9.73
C LEU A 44 5.37 -10.11 8.95
N TYR A 45 5.32 -10.06 7.61
CA TYR A 45 5.70 -11.19 6.74
C TYR A 45 7.07 -11.80 7.05
N PRO A 46 8.18 -11.03 7.25
CA PRO A 46 9.47 -11.62 7.60
C PRO A 46 9.43 -12.46 8.88
N VAL A 47 8.75 -11.97 9.91
CA VAL A 47 8.59 -12.66 11.19
C VAL A 47 7.71 -13.91 11.01
N ILE A 48 6.66 -13.82 10.20
CA ILE A 48 5.80 -14.97 9.91
C ILE A 48 6.59 -16.08 9.21
N VAL A 49 7.47 -15.74 8.28
CA VAL A 49 8.36 -16.71 7.60
C VAL A 49 9.31 -17.35 8.61
N GLU A 50 9.99 -16.56 9.44
CA GLU A 50 10.87 -17.06 10.50
C GLU A 50 10.15 -18.03 11.45
N LEU A 51 8.92 -17.71 11.87
CA LEU A 51 8.13 -18.59 12.74
C LEU A 51 7.78 -19.91 12.04
N LEU A 52 7.43 -19.86 10.76
CA LEU A 52 7.14 -21.06 9.97
C LEU A 52 8.40 -21.94 9.80
N GLU A 53 9.57 -21.33 9.59
CA GLU A 53 10.87 -22.03 9.53
C GLU A 53 11.22 -22.68 10.87
N ASN A 54 10.87 -22.03 11.98
CA ASN A 54 10.98 -22.55 13.34
C ASN A 54 9.86 -23.54 13.73
N SER A 55 9.17 -24.12 12.74
CA SER A 55 8.13 -25.13 12.93
C SER A 55 6.90 -24.67 13.72
N ILE A 56 6.67 -23.36 13.85
CA ILE A 56 5.43 -22.83 14.40
C ILE A 56 4.32 -22.98 13.37
N THR A 57 3.17 -23.51 13.79
CA THR A 57 2.07 -23.80 12.87
C THR A 57 1.35 -22.52 12.43
N GLN A 58 0.81 -22.55 11.20
CA GLN A 58 -0.07 -21.50 10.69
C GLN A 58 -1.23 -21.20 11.67
N LYS A 59 -1.79 -22.23 12.32
CA LYS A 59 -2.89 -22.09 13.27
C LYS A 59 -2.48 -21.20 14.46
N SER A 60 -1.35 -21.49 15.09
CA SER A 60 -0.83 -20.70 16.21
C SER A 60 -0.53 -19.25 15.83
N ILE A 61 -0.02 -19.04 14.62
CA ILE A 61 0.22 -17.68 14.09
C ILE A 61 -1.12 -16.95 13.91
N LEU A 62 -2.14 -17.59 13.33
CA LEU A 62 -3.46 -16.99 13.13
C LEU A 62 -4.16 -16.65 14.45
N GLU A 63 -4.05 -17.53 15.46
CA GLU A 63 -4.58 -17.29 16.81
C GLU A 63 -3.93 -16.04 17.42
N MET A 64 -2.59 -15.96 17.40
CA MET A 64 -1.87 -14.78 17.90
C MET A 64 -2.22 -13.50 17.13
N LEU A 65 -2.34 -13.55 15.81
CA LEU A 65 -2.75 -12.39 15.01
C LEU A 65 -4.17 -11.94 15.37
N GLU A 66 -5.10 -12.87 15.58
CA GLU A 66 -6.47 -12.55 16.01
C GLU A 66 -6.50 -11.91 17.41
N GLU A 67 -5.73 -12.44 18.37
CA GLU A 67 -5.57 -11.85 19.71
C GLU A 67 -5.05 -10.40 19.66
N LYS A 68 -4.20 -10.07 18.68
CA LYS A 68 -3.68 -8.71 18.46
C LYS A 68 -4.58 -7.85 17.56
N GLY A 69 -5.77 -8.32 17.22
CA GLY A 69 -6.77 -7.57 16.45
C GLY A 69 -6.66 -7.68 14.92
N LEU A 70 -5.82 -8.58 14.42
CA LEU A 70 -5.69 -8.90 13.00
C LEU A 70 -6.32 -10.27 12.69
N LYS A 71 -7.64 -10.30 12.62
CA LYS A 71 -8.37 -11.50 12.22
C LYS A 71 -8.22 -11.78 10.73
N LEU A 72 -7.70 -12.96 10.39
CA LEU A 72 -7.50 -13.43 9.02
C LEU A 72 -8.07 -14.83 8.84
N HIS A 73 -8.76 -15.06 7.72
CA HIS A 73 -9.17 -16.40 7.31
C HIS A 73 -7.94 -17.20 6.80
N PRO A 74 -7.86 -18.53 7.00
CA PRO A 74 -6.75 -19.34 6.51
C PRO A 74 -6.47 -19.19 5.00
N SER A 75 -7.52 -19.12 4.16
CA SER A 75 -7.35 -18.87 2.72
C SER A 75 -6.71 -17.52 2.45
N ARG A 76 -7.15 -16.47 3.17
CA ARG A 76 -6.61 -15.12 3.01
C ARG A 76 -5.16 -15.03 3.47
N PHE A 77 -4.79 -15.77 4.51
CA PHE A 77 -3.39 -15.88 4.94
C PHE A 77 -2.52 -16.47 3.83
N LYS A 78 -2.95 -17.56 3.18
CA LYS A 78 -2.20 -18.19 2.07
C LYS A 78 -2.05 -17.26 0.87
N GLU A 79 -3.11 -16.54 0.50
CA GLU A 79 -3.06 -15.53 -0.55
C GLU A 79 -2.04 -14.44 -0.25
N LEU A 80 -2.03 -13.92 0.98
CA LEU A 80 -1.11 -12.86 1.38
C LEU A 80 0.34 -13.36 1.45
N MET A 81 0.57 -14.60 1.88
CA MET A 81 1.89 -15.24 1.83
C MET A 81 2.39 -15.35 0.38
N ALA A 82 1.56 -15.84 -0.53
CA ALA A 82 1.92 -15.98 -1.94
C ALA A 82 2.21 -14.60 -2.59
N ALA A 83 1.37 -13.61 -2.30
CA ALA A 83 1.54 -12.26 -2.83
C ALA A 83 2.84 -11.59 -2.34
N GLU A 84 3.19 -11.74 -1.05
CA GLU A 84 4.45 -11.22 -0.51
C GLU A 84 5.68 -11.97 -1.02
N ALA A 85 5.58 -13.31 -1.17
CA ALA A 85 6.65 -14.10 -1.78
C ALA A 85 6.93 -13.65 -3.22
N GLU A 86 5.87 -13.45 -4.02
CA GLU A 86 5.99 -12.98 -5.41
C GLU A 86 6.56 -11.55 -5.48
N LYS A 87 6.05 -10.64 -4.65
CA LYS A 87 6.55 -9.26 -4.57
C LYS A 87 8.04 -9.21 -4.26
N ARG A 88 8.53 -10.06 -3.34
CA ARG A 88 9.94 -10.10 -2.96
C ARG A 88 10.82 -10.71 -4.04
N ARG A 89 10.33 -11.72 -4.77
CA ARG A 89 11.01 -12.26 -5.95
C ARG A 89 11.16 -11.19 -7.05
N ALA A 90 10.09 -10.44 -7.30
CA ALA A 90 10.11 -9.34 -8.26
C ALA A 90 11.08 -8.22 -7.82
N GLN A 91 11.18 -7.93 -6.52
CA GLN A 91 12.12 -6.94 -5.99
C GLN A 91 13.59 -7.39 -6.04
N SER A 92 13.86 -8.69 -5.87
CA SER A 92 15.21 -9.24 -6.01
C SER A 92 15.72 -9.30 -7.46
N HIS A 93 14.85 -9.16 -8.46
CA HIS A 93 15.23 -9.23 -9.87
C HIS A 93 15.70 -7.89 -10.47
N VAL A 94 15.58 -6.78 -9.72
CA VAL A 94 15.92 -5.43 -10.21
C VAL A 94 17.38 -5.04 -9.92
N VAL A 95 18.20 -5.93 -9.35
CA VAL A 95 19.56 -5.59 -8.88
C VAL A 95 20.68 -6.07 -9.81
N ASP A 96 20.38 -6.74 -10.93
CA ASP A 96 21.41 -7.37 -11.79
C ASP A 96 21.74 -6.62 -13.11
N GLU A 97 21.30 -5.37 -13.31
CA GLU A 97 21.57 -4.61 -14.56
C GLU A 97 22.37 -3.30 -14.37
N GLU A 98 23.37 -3.25 -13.46
CA GLU A 98 24.31 -2.11 -13.42
C GLU A 98 25.75 -2.53 -13.07
N GLU A 99 26.33 -3.45 -13.85
CA GLU A 99 27.80 -3.57 -13.96
C GLU A 99 28.16 -4.15 -15.33
N VAL A 100 28.49 -3.28 -16.30
CA VAL A 100 29.71 -3.27 -17.14
C VAL A 100 29.52 -2.16 -18.20
N ALA A 101 30.18 -1.03 -17.98
CA ALA A 101 30.54 -0.07 -19.02
C ALA A 101 32.06 0.12 -18.99
#